data_AF-A0A527FY49-F1
#
_entry.id   AF-A0A527FY49-F1
#
_cell.length_a   1.000
_cell.length_b   1.000
_cell.length_c   1.000
_cell.angle_alpha   90.00
_cell.angle_beta   90.00
_cell.angle_gamma   90.00
#
_symmetry.space_group_name_H-M   'P 1'
#
loop_
_entity.id
_entity.type
_entity.pdbx_description
1 polymer ?
#
loop_
_entity_poly.entity_id
_entity_poly.type
_entity_poly.pdbx_seq_one_letter_code
_entity_poly.pdbx_strand_id
1 'polypeptide(L)'
;QIGAAQALSAYAGHPIRYVKAHGALGNLTQTDRGVAEAVTRAVKAVDPGLICLAIALGFQDRIARDAGLTVRSEIFADRAYTEEGFLVSRK
;
A
#
# COMPACT_ATOMS: atom_id res chain seq x y z
N GLN A 1 3.13 -11.45 7.43
CA GLN A 1 4.17 -10.44 7.12
C GLN A 1 4.09 -9.27 8.10
N ILE A 2 3.01 -8.47 8.10
CA ILE A 2 2.86 -7.29 8.96
C ILE A 2 3.06 -7.63 10.45
N GLY A 3 2.35 -8.63 10.99
CA GLY A 3 2.48 -9.00 12.41
C GLY A 3 3.89 -9.44 12.83
N ALA A 4 4.62 -10.14 11.95
CA ALA A 4 6.01 -10.50 12.23
C ALA A 4 6.92 -9.26 12.28
N ALA A 5 6.74 -8.32 11.35
CA ALA A 5 7.46 -7.06 11.36
C ALA A 5 7.11 -6.20 12.58
N GLN A 6 5.83 -6.17 12.98
CA GLN A 6 5.38 -5.47 14.18
C GLN A 6 6.02 -6.02 15.45
N ALA A 7 6.10 -7.35 15.60
CA ALA A 7 6.76 -7.97 16.76
C ALA A 7 8.23 -7.57 16.89
N LEU A 8 8.98 -7.58 15.77
CA LEU A 8 10.37 -7.12 15.74
C LEU A 8 10.48 -5.62 16.06
N SER A 9 9.58 -4.81 15.49
CA SER A 9 9.55 -3.36 15.71
C SER A 9 9.24 -2.98 17.16
N ALA A 10 8.37 -3.76 17.81
CA ALA A 10 8.01 -3.60 19.22
C ALA A 10 9.19 -3.96 20.13
N TYR A 11 9.87 -5.08 19.85
CA TYR A 11 11.10 -5.46 20.56
C TYR A 11 12.18 -4.38 20.46
N ALA A 12 12.32 -3.75 19.28
CA ALA A 12 13.28 -2.68 19.05
C ALA A 12 12.86 -1.30 19.63
N GLY A 13 11.66 -1.16 20.21
CA GLY A 13 11.15 0.12 20.72
C GLY A 13 10.78 1.14 19.64
N HIS A 14 10.62 0.70 18.39
CA HIS A 14 10.34 1.55 17.23
C HIS A 14 9.12 1.03 16.46
N PRO A 15 7.88 1.36 16.87
CA PRO A 15 6.68 0.80 16.26
C PRO A 15 6.52 1.23 14.80
N ILE A 16 6.12 0.28 13.94
CA ILE A 16 5.75 0.56 12.55
C ILE A 16 4.51 1.46 12.49
N ARG A 17 4.53 2.47 11.61
CA ARG A 17 3.44 3.45 11.46
C ARG A 17 2.71 3.37 10.13
N TYR A 18 3.29 2.69 9.14
CA TYR A 18 2.69 2.56 7.82
C TYR A 18 3.11 1.24 7.16
N VAL A 19 2.36 0.84 6.15
CA VAL A 19 2.65 -0.34 5.33
C VAL A 19 2.51 0.02 3.86
N LYS A 20 3.37 -0.57 3.03
CA LYS A 20 3.38 -0.44 1.57
C LYS A 20 3.54 -1.82 0.95
N ALA A 21 2.70 -2.16 -0.03
CA ALA A 21 2.91 -3.37 -0.82
C ALA A 21 4.16 -3.23 -1.70
N HIS A 22 5.03 -4.25 -1.68
CA HIS A 22 6.32 -4.18 -2.37
C HIS A 22 6.25 -4.71 -3.81
N GLY A 23 7.09 -4.15 -4.69
CA GLY A 23 7.39 -4.69 -6.02
C GLY A 23 6.16 -4.99 -6.87
N ALA A 24 6.12 -6.19 -7.45
CA ALA A 24 5.02 -6.63 -8.30
C ALA A 24 3.66 -6.59 -7.60
N LEU A 25 3.60 -6.87 -6.29
CA LEU A 25 2.36 -6.77 -5.53
C LEU A 25 1.87 -5.31 -5.45
N GLY A 26 2.76 -4.35 -5.22
CA GLY A 26 2.41 -2.93 -5.23
C GLY A 26 1.92 -2.44 -6.59
N ASN A 27 2.52 -2.94 -7.68
CA ASN A 27 2.03 -2.63 -9.04
C ASN A 27 0.65 -3.28 -9.31
N LEU A 28 0.41 -4.50 -8.80
CA LEU A 28 -0.88 -5.16 -8.93
C LEU A 28 -1.97 -4.45 -8.13
N THR A 29 -1.68 -3.94 -6.92
CA THR A 29 -2.68 -3.19 -6.15
C THR A 29 -3.08 -1.87 -6.81
N GLN A 30 -2.30 -1.37 -7.78
CA GLN A 30 -2.65 -0.23 -8.61
C GLN A 30 -3.70 -0.59 -9.67
N THR A 31 -3.64 -1.78 -10.26
CA THR A 31 -4.36 -2.16 -11.49
C THR A 31 -5.36 -3.32 -11.36
N ASP A 32 -5.29 -4.10 -10.28
CA ASP A 32 -6.21 -5.20 -9.97
C ASP A 32 -7.01 -4.90 -8.70
N ARG A 33 -8.33 -4.76 -8.86
CA ARG A 33 -9.26 -4.44 -7.77
C ARG A 33 -9.31 -5.54 -6.70
N GLY A 34 -9.31 -6.82 -7.09
CA GLY A 34 -9.40 -7.94 -6.15
C GLY A 34 -8.16 -8.06 -5.27
N VAL A 35 -6.98 -7.86 -5.86
CA VAL A 35 -5.72 -7.79 -5.12
C VAL A 35 -5.71 -6.59 -4.18
N ALA A 36 -6.14 -5.42 -4.64
CA ALA A 36 -6.22 -4.22 -3.81
C ALA A 36 -7.17 -4.39 -2.60
N GLU A 37 -8.35 -5.01 -2.80
CA GLU A 37 -9.28 -5.35 -1.72
C GLU A 37 -8.66 -6.34 -0.73
N ALA A 38 -8.01 -7.40 -1.22
CA ALA A 38 -7.39 -8.42 -0.37
C ALA A 38 -6.29 -7.82 0.51
N VAL A 39 -5.39 -7.01 -0.06
CA VAL A 39 -4.32 -6.34 0.69
C VAL A 39 -4.91 -5.34 1.70
N THR A 40 -5.89 -4.54 1.29
CA THR A 40 -6.55 -3.56 2.18
C THR A 40 -7.22 -4.24 3.38
N ARG A 41 -7.97 -5.33 3.16
CA ARG A 41 -8.58 -6.13 4.23
C ARG A 41 -7.52 -6.69 5.17
N ALA A 42 -6.41 -7.20 4.65
CA ALA A 42 -5.33 -7.73 5.47
C ALA A 42 -4.68 -6.65 6.34
N VAL A 43 -4.41 -5.45 5.80
CA VAL A 43 -3.89 -4.32 6.57
C VAL A 43 -4.85 -3.94 7.69
N LYS A 44 -6.12 -3.73 7.36
CA LYS A 44 -7.16 -3.33 8.33
C LYS A 44 -7.37 -4.38 9.43
N ALA A 45 -7.32 -5.66 9.09
CA ALA A 45 -7.49 -6.75 10.04
C ALA A 45 -6.31 -6.88 11.01
N VAL A 46 -5.09 -6.56 10.58
CA VAL A 46 -3.91 -6.58 11.46
C VAL A 46 -3.88 -5.36 12.37
N ASP A 47 -4.04 -4.17 11.81
CA ASP A 47 -4.05 -2.92 12.57
C ASP A 47 -4.69 -1.77 11.75
N PRO A 48 -5.90 -1.30 12.09
CA PRO A 48 -6.57 -0.20 11.38
C PRO A 48 -5.89 1.16 11.60
N GLY A 49 -4.97 1.28 12.56
CA GLY A 49 -4.16 2.47 12.81
C GLY A 49 -2.95 2.64 11.89
N LEU A 50 -2.60 1.61 11.11
CA LEU A 50 -1.52 1.71 10.13
C LEU A 50 -1.92 2.61 8.96
N ILE A 51 -1.01 3.52 8.59
CA ILE A 51 -1.14 4.27 7.35
C ILE A 51 -0.92 3.32 6.16
N CYS A 52 -1.86 3.29 5.23
CA CYS A 52 -1.69 2.61 3.96
C CYS A 52 -0.99 3.55 2.97
N LEU A 53 0.27 3.26 2.66
CA LEU A 53 1.00 3.94 1.59
C LEU A 53 0.69 3.23 0.28
N ALA A 54 -0.10 3.89 -0.57
CA ALA A 54 -0.61 3.34 -1.83
C ALA A 54 -0.11 4.18 -3.01
N ILE A 55 0.14 3.53 -4.16
CA ILE A 55 0.50 4.25 -5.39
C ILE A 55 -0.68 5.16 -5.78
N ALA A 56 -0.39 6.43 -6.03
CA ALA A 56 -1.40 7.41 -6.40
C ALA A 56 -2.24 6.92 -7.60
N LEU A 57 -3.53 7.28 -7.58
CA LEU A 57 -4.53 6.91 -8.60
C LEU A 57 -4.82 5.41 -8.76
N GLY A 58 -4.13 4.54 -8.02
CA GLY A 58 -4.37 3.09 -8.02
C GLY A 58 -5.68 2.67 -7.34
N PHE A 59 -6.11 1.43 -7.58
CA PHE A 59 -7.28 0.86 -6.90
C PHE A 59 -7.13 0.89 -5.37
N GLN A 60 -5.96 0.51 -4.85
CA GLN A 60 -5.74 0.48 -3.40
C GLN A 60 -5.86 1.84 -2.71
N ASP A 61 -5.49 2.94 -3.36
CA ASP A 61 -5.64 4.28 -2.76
C ASP A 61 -7.10 4.56 -2.41
N ARG A 62 -8.00 4.36 -3.38
CA ARG A 62 -9.44 4.57 -3.21
C ARG A 62 -10.06 3.55 -2.25
N ILE A 63 -9.77 2.27 -2.45
CA ILE A 63 -10.35 1.17 -1.66
C ILE A 63 -9.94 1.25 -0.19
N ALA A 64 -8.69 1.64 0.11
CA ALA A 64 -8.24 1.81 1.48
C ALA A 64 -8.92 3.02 2.17
N ARG A 65 -9.15 4.12 1.45
CA ARG A 65 -9.94 5.26 1.96
C ARG A 65 -11.37 4.87 2.23
N ASP A 66 -12.03 4.19 1.29
CA ASP A 66 -13.41 3.71 1.44
C ASP A 66 -13.54 2.71 2.58
N ALA A 67 -12.49 1.92 2.84
CA ALA A 67 -12.41 1.02 3.99
C ALA A 67 -12.12 1.75 5.32
N GLY A 68 -11.95 3.07 5.33
CA GLY A 68 -11.71 3.89 6.52
C GLY A 68 -10.27 3.88 7.03
N LEU A 69 -9.30 3.42 6.23
CA LEU A 69 -7.88 3.51 6.58
C LEU A 69 -7.33 4.91 6.30
N THR A 70 -6.32 5.33 7.06
CA THR A 70 -5.55 6.52 6.71
C THR A 70 -4.66 6.20 5.52
N VAL A 71 -4.81 6.92 4.41
CA VAL A 71 -4.03 6.72 3.19
C VAL A 71 -3.06 7.87 2.96
N ARG A 72 -1.86 7.53 2.50
CA ARG A 72 -0.90 8.46 1.88
C ARG A 72 -0.64 7.97 0.46
N SER A 73 -0.82 8.88 -0.50
CA SER A 73 -0.62 8.60 -1.91
C SER A 73 0.85 8.78 -2.26
N GLU A 74 1.44 7.79 -2.92
CA GLU A 74 2.84 7.78 -3.31
C GLU A 74 3.01 8.13 -4.79
N ILE A 75 4.02 8.96 -5.07
CA ILE A 75 4.56 9.21 -6.41
C ILE A 75 6.04 8.82 -6.46
N PHE A 76 6.58 8.66 -7.66
CA PHE A 76 7.93 8.16 -7.92
C PHE A 76 8.63 9.12 -8.89
N ALA A 77 9.53 9.96 -8.37
CA ALA A 77 10.22 10.96 -9.19
C ALA A 77 11.15 10.35 -10.26
N ASP A 78 11.60 9.12 -10.05
CA ASP A 78 12.54 8.38 -10.89
C ASP A 78 11.85 7.47 -11.92
N ARG A 79 10.52 7.59 -12.08
CA ARG A 79 9.74 6.73 -12.97
C ARG A 79 8.95 7.55 -13.97
N ALA A 80 8.91 7.04 -15.20
CA ALA A 80 7.99 7.52 -16.22
C ALA A 80 6.55 7.10 -15.90
N TYR A 81 5.61 7.96 -16.29
CA TYR A 81 4.19 7.77 -16.13
C TYR A 81 3.47 7.75 -17.49
N THR A 82 2.38 7.01 -17.58
CA THR A 82 1.42 7.12 -18.69
C THR A 82 0.59 8.39 -18.53
N GLU A 83 -0.16 8.79 -19.56
CA GLU A 83 -1.06 9.96 -19.49
C GLU A 83 -2.16 9.77 -18.41
N GLU A 84 -2.53 8.52 -18.12
CA GLU A 84 -3.47 8.16 -17.06
C GLU A 84 -2.85 8.21 -15.65
N GLY A 85 -1.56 8.53 -15.54
CA GLY A 85 -0.85 8.64 -14.27
C GLY A 85 -0.42 7.31 -13.66
N PHE A 86 -0.34 6.24 -14.46
CA PHE A 86 0.19 4.95 -14.03
C PHE A 86 1.69 4.81 -14.30
N LEU A 87 2.37 3.97 -13.52
CA LEU A 87 3.79 3.72 -13.75
C LEU A 87 4.00 2.93 -15.04
N VAL A 88 4.89 3.43 -15.92
CA VAL A 88 5.26 2.70 -17.14
C VAL A 88 5.96 1.39 -16.77
N SER A 89 5.63 0.34 -17.54
CA SER A 89 6.25 -0.99 -17.43
C SER A 89 7.77 -0.93 -17.49
N ARG A 90 8.44 -1.81 -16.75
CA ARG A 90 9.90 -2.02 -16.82
C ARG A 90 10.32 -3.10 -17.83
N LYS A 91 9.34 -3.76 -18.46
CA LYS A 91 9.55 -4.74 -19.53
C LYS A 91 9.44 -4.08 -20.88
#